data_AF-A0A8T0PG28-F1
#
_entry.id   AF-A0A8T0PG28-F1
#
_cell.length_a   1.000
_cell.length_b   1.000
_cell.length_c   1.000
_cell.angle_alpha   90.00
_cell.angle_beta   90.00
_cell.angle_gamma   90.00
#
_symmetry.space_group_name_H-M   'P 1'
#
loop_
_entity.id
_entity.type
_entity.pdbx_description
1 polymer ?
#
loop_
_entity_poly.entity_id
_entity_poly.type
_entity_poly.pdbx_seq_one_letter_code
_entity_poly.pdbx_strand_id
1 'polypeptide(L)'
;MWHDATCVILPGFRDAAAKSYKAETRAVDLRNEPEKAVCEINSWVAAATNNLIDSILAPASLQEDTSLVLANAIYFKGRWEKPFDEADTVADKFYHIDGSAAAGVWFMRSRSSQFVSVHDGLKVLKLPYKSPLPRQQYTAADDQVPRYSMYVFLPDARDGLPDLVARMTSMPGFWRHRLPETRVPVGEFRLPKFKLSFSGSLRRVLRDGMGIRAALDAWQADLSDMAIDNDSGMPLFAYEICH
;
A
#
# COMPACT_ATOMS: atom_id res chain seq x y z
N MET A 1 -6.13 8.78 -12.77
CA MET A 1 -5.15 9.63 -13.45
C MET A 1 -5.77 10.99 -13.67
N TRP A 2 -5.09 12.03 -13.22
CA TRP A 2 -5.53 13.41 -13.35
C TRP A 2 -4.53 14.15 -14.21
N HIS A 3 -4.99 14.78 -15.28
CA HIS A 3 -4.12 15.52 -16.20
C HIS A 3 -4.63 16.95 -16.32
N ASP A 4 -3.74 17.84 -16.71
CA ASP A 4 -4.13 19.23 -16.94
C ASP A 4 -5.17 19.31 -18.06
N ALA A 5 -6.10 20.25 -17.94
CA ALA A 5 -7.19 20.46 -18.89
C ALA A 5 -6.72 20.84 -20.30
N THR A 6 -5.49 21.36 -20.44
CA THR A 6 -4.90 21.66 -21.74
C THR A 6 -4.42 20.41 -22.50
N CYS A 7 -4.25 19.28 -21.81
CA CYS A 7 -3.80 18.02 -22.40
C CYS A 7 -4.98 17.18 -22.92
N VAL A 8 -4.89 16.69 -24.15
CA VAL A 8 -5.89 15.78 -24.74
C VAL A 8 -5.39 14.35 -24.68
N ILE A 9 -5.96 13.56 -23.76
CA ILE A 9 -5.67 12.12 -23.65
C ILE A 9 -6.21 11.38 -24.88
N LEU A 10 -5.37 10.52 -25.46
CA LEU A 10 -5.74 9.70 -26.60
C LEU A 10 -6.86 8.71 -26.20
N PRO A 11 -7.94 8.59 -26.99
CA PRO A 11 -9.03 7.65 -26.69
C PRO A 11 -8.55 6.21 -26.51
N GLY A 12 -7.60 5.76 -27.36
CA GLY A 12 -7.03 4.43 -27.26
C GLY A 12 -6.32 4.17 -25.92
N PHE A 13 -5.57 5.16 -25.42
CA PHE A 13 -4.92 5.08 -24.11
C PHE A 13 -5.97 5.02 -22.99
N ARG A 14 -6.95 5.93 -23.00
CA ARG A 14 -8.02 5.98 -21.99
C ARG A 14 -8.77 4.66 -21.92
N ASP A 15 -9.15 4.12 -23.06
CA ASP A 15 -9.95 2.89 -23.13
C ASP A 15 -9.12 1.69 -22.66
N ALA A 16 -7.82 1.64 -23.00
CA ALA A 16 -6.90 0.63 -22.49
C ALA A 16 -6.69 0.74 -20.96
N ALA A 17 -6.57 1.96 -20.44
CA ALA A 17 -6.43 2.24 -19.01
C ALA A 17 -7.67 1.79 -18.22
N ALA A 18 -8.86 2.12 -18.72
CA ALA A 18 -10.12 1.70 -18.13
C ALA A 18 -10.31 0.18 -18.18
N LYS A 19 -10.04 -0.46 -19.33
CA LYS A 19 -10.26 -1.89 -19.52
C LYS A 19 -9.28 -2.75 -18.71
N SER A 20 -8.00 -2.36 -18.68
CA SER A 20 -6.93 -3.20 -18.13
C SER A 20 -6.69 -2.93 -16.64
N TYR A 21 -6.78 -1.67 -16.22
CA TYR A 21 -6.44 -1.24 -14.86
C TYR A 21 -7.65 -0.76 -14.06
N LYS A 22 -8.85 -0.69 -14.67
CA LYS A 22 -10.03 -0.02 -14.09
C LYS A 22 -9.72 1.40 -13.65
N ALA A 23 -8.78 2.05 -14.34
CA ALA A 23 -8.33 3.39 -14.04
C ALA A 23 -9.21 4.42 -14.76
N GLU A 24 -9.54 5.49 -14.05
CA GLU A 24 -10.21 6.65 -14.63
C GLU A 24 -9.18 7.71 -15.05
N THR A 25 -9.48 8.43 -16.13
CA THR A 25 -8.74 9.62 -16.56
C THR A 25 -9.64 10.84 -16.42
N ARG A 26 -9.18 11.89 -15.74
CA ARG A 26 -9.94 13.13 -15.54
C ARG A 26 -9.09 14.34 -15.86
N ALA A 27 -9.69 15.29 -16.58
CA ALA A 27 -9.12 16.59 -16.87
C ALA A 27 -9.50 17.57 -15.76
N VAL A 28 -8.52 18.27 -15.19
CA VAL A 28 -8.72 19.34 -14.20
C VAL A 28 -7.74 20.48 -14.47
N ASP A 29 -8.06 21.70 -14.07
CA ASP A 29 -7.15 22.84 -14.22
C ASP A 29 -6.05 22.76 -13.15
N LEU A 30 -4.96 22.05 -13.46
CA LEU A 30 -3.83 21.87 -12.55
C LEU A 30 -2.95 23.13 -12.49
N ARG A 31 -3.02 23.97 -13.53
CA ARG A 31 -2.14 25.13 -13.72
C ARG A 31 -2.68 26.37 -13.03
N ASN A 32 -3.93 26.75 -13.33
CA ASN A 32 -4.51 28.01 -12.87
C ASN A 32 -5.31 27.83 -11.57
N GLU A 33 -5.83 26.63 -11.29
CA GLU A 33 -6.61 26.34 -10.09
C GLU A 33 -6.08 25.13 -9.28
N PRO A 34 -4.77 25.06 -8.94
CA PRO A 34 -4.17 23.88 -8.31
C PRO A 34 -4.84 23.47 -6.98
N GLU A 35 -5.27 24.43 -6.15
CA GLU A 35 -5.96 24.12 -4.89
C GLU A 35 -7.35 23.52 -5.10
N LYS A 36 -8.05 23.94 -6.15
CA LYS A 36 -9.33 23.34 -6.53
C LYS A 36 -9.11 21.93 -7.05
N ALA A 37 -8.07 21.72 -7.88
CA ALA A 37 -7.70 20.39 -8.32
C ALA A 37 -7.34 19.45 -7.16
N VAL A 38 -6.60 19.92 -6.14
CA VAL A 38 -6.34 19.16 -4.91
C VAL A 38 -7.66 18.77 -4.22
N CYS A 39 -8.61 19.70 -4.10
CA CYS A 39 -9.93 19.40 -3.53
C CYS A 39 -10.70 18.35 -4.34
N GLU A 40 -10.67 18.43 -5.67
CA GLU A 40 -11.35 17.47 -6.56
C GLU A 40 -10.73 16.07 -6.47
N ILE A 41 -9.40 15.98 -6.47
CA ILE A 41 -8.66 14.72 -6.33
C ILE A 41 -8.97 14.06 -4.99
N ASN A 42 -8.89 14.81 -3.89
CA ASN A 42 -9.19 14.29 -2.55
C ASN A 42 -10.66 13.87 -2.42
N SER A 43 -11.61 14.64 -2.98
CA SER A 43 -13.04 14.28 -2.98
C SER A 43 -13.31 12.99 -3.74
N TRP A 44 -12.63 12.77 -4.87
CA TRP A 44 -12.72 11.53 -5.61
C TRP A 44 -12.13 10.35 -4.83
N VAL A 45 -10.98 10.52 -4.18
CA VAL A 45 -10.38 9.47 -3.33
C VAL A 45 -11.31 9.11 -2.17
N ALA A 46 -11.88 10.11 -1.50
CA ALA A 46 -12.86 9.90 -0.44
C ALA A 46 -14.06 9.10 -0.96
N ALA A 47 -14.66 9.51 -2.08
CA ALA A 47 -15.76 8.78 -2.68
C ALA A 47 -15.39 7.33 -3.08
N ALA A 48 -14.25 7.14 -3.75
CA ALA A 48 -13.76 5.83 -4.21
C ALA A 48 -13.43 4.88 -3.05
N THR A 49 -13.11 5.44 -1.88
CA THR A 49 -12.78 4.66 -0.68
C THR A 49 -13.91 4.62 0.36
N ASN A 50 -15.12 5.10 0.01
CA ASN A 50 -16.25 5.21 0.95
C ASN A 50 -15.92 6.04 2.22
N ASN A 51 -15.17 7.13 2.06
CA ASN A 51 -14.68 8.02 3.12
C ASN A 51 -13.81 7.30 4.16
N LEU A 52 -13.06 6.30 3.72
CA LEU A 52 -12.08 5.61 4.56
C LEU A 52 -10.68 6.23 4.43
N ILE A 53 -10.45 6.95 3.32
CA ILE A 53 -9.27 7.78 3.06
C ILE A 53 -9.78 9.13 2.60
N ASP A 54 -9.68 10.15 3.47
CA ASP A 54 -10.28 11.46 3.22
C ASP A 54 -9.40 12.36 2.34
N SER A 55 -8.08 12.17 2.38
CA SER A 55 -7.14 12.93 1.56
C SER A 55 -5.89 12.11 1.23
N ILE A 56 -5.37 12.34 0.03
CA ILE A 56 -4.11 11.76 -0.48
C ILE A 56 -3.09 12.86 -0.83
N LEU A 57 -3.57 14.06 -1.17
CA LEU A 57 -2.76 15.24 -1.43
C LEU A 57 -2.92 16.24 -0.28
N ALA A 58 -1.80 16.80 0.17
CA ALA A 58 -1.80 17.92 1.11
C ALA A 58 -2.20 19.23 0.40
N PRO A 59 -2.74 20.22 1.13
CA PRO A 59 -2.90 21.58 0.60
C PRO A 59 -1.57 22.11 0.04
N ALA A 60 -1.60 22.90 -1.04
CA ALA A 60 -0.41 23.43 -1.70
C ALA A 60 0.66 22.39 -2.13
N SER A 61 0.24 21.15 -2.40
CA SER A 61 1.16 20.09 -2.86
C SER A 61 1.41 20.08 -4.37
N LEU A 62 0.57 20.74 -5.16
CA LEU A 62 0.71 20.85 -6.60
C LEU A 62 1.28 22.23 -6.97
N GLN A 63 2.13 22.26 -7.99
CA GLN A 63 2.73 23.48 -8.55
C GLN A 63 2.16 23.79 -9.94
N GLU A 64 2.35 25.02 -10.41
CA GLU A 64 1.81 25.48 -11.71
C GLU A 64 2.36 24.69 -12.92
N ASP A 65 3.49 24.00 -12.78
CA ASP A 65 4.08 23.12 -13.80
C ASP A 65 3.58 21.66 -13.73
N THR A 66 2.57 21.38 -12.88
CA THR A 66 1.96 20.05 -12.75
C THR A 66 1.16 19.71 -14.01
N SER A 67 1.65 18.76 -14.81
CA SER A 67 0.94 18.28 -16.01
C SER A 67 0.16 16.97 -15.79
N LEU A 68 0.59 16.13 -14.84
CA LEU A 68 -0.03 14.84 -14.56
C LEU A 68 0.14 14.39 -13.10
N VAL A 69 -0.96 13.91 -12.50
CA VAL A 69 -1.01 13.29 -11.17
C VAL A 69 -1.57 11.87 -11.26
N LEU A 70 -0.79 10.90 -10.77
CA LEU A 70 -1.22 9.51 -10.59
C LEU A 70 -1.61 9.29 -9.13
N ALA A 71 -2.91 9.24 -8.86
CA ALA A 71 -3.44 8.95 -7.52
C ALA A 71 -3.88 7.48 -7.41
N ASN A 72 -3.37 6.78 -6.40
CA ASN A 72 -3.77 5.41 -6.09
C ASN A 72 -4.00 5.23 -4.58
N ALA A 73 -5.23 4.95 -4.17
CA ALA A 73 -5.56 4.74 -2.77
C ALA A 73 -6.00 3.28 -2.54
N ILE A 74 -5.46 2.64 -1.50
CA ILE A 74 -5.82 1.26 -1.14
C ILE A 74 -6.30 1.21 0.31
N TYR A 75 -7.55 0.78 0.49
CA TYR A 75 -8.09 0.45 1.80
C TYR A 75 -8.18 -1.06 1.97
N PHE A 76 -7.70 -1.57 3.11
CA PHE A 76 -7.82 -2.99 3.44
C PHE A 76 -8.45 -3.19 4.83
N LYS A 77 -9.54 -3.96 4.87
CA LYS A 77 -10.16 -4.46 6.10
C LYS A 77 -10.59 -5.91 5.92
N GLY A 78 -9.87 -6.82 6.56
CA GLY A 78 -10.17 -8.24 6.57
C GLY A 78 -10.61 -8.73 7.95
N ARG A 79 -11.48 -9.73 7.99
CA ARG A 79 -11.75 -10.50 9.21
C ARG A 79 -10.77 -11.68 9.28
N TRP A 80 -10.20 -11.96 10.44
CA TRP A 80 -9.37 -13.15 10.62
C TRP A 80 -10.17 -14.43 10.33
N GLU A 81 -9.50 -15.44 9.78
CA GLU A 81 -10.08 -16.80 9.65
C GLU A 81 -10.41 -17.36 11.04
N LYS A 82 -9.47 -17.21 11.97
CA LYS A 82 -9.64 -17.50 13.40
C LYS A 82 -9.51 -16.19 14.19
N PRO A 83 -10.61 -15.60 14.69
CA PRO A 83 -10.55 -14.36 15.47
C PRO A 83 -9.89 -14.59 16.83
N PHE A 84 -9.32 -13.52 17.38
CA PHE A 84 -8.88 -13.46 18.77
C PHE A 84 -10.09 -13.23 19.67
N ASP A 85 -10.09 -13.83 20.86
CA ASP A 85 -11.09 -13.53 21.88
C ASP A 85 -10.79 -12.14 22.46
N GLU A 86 -11.78 -11.25 22.45
CA GLU A 86 -11.62 -9.90 22.99
C GLU A 86 -11.36 -9.93 24.50
N ALA A 87 -11.91 -10.93 25.21
CA ALA A 87 -11.69 -11.10 26.66
C ALA A 87 -10.24 -11.45 27.01
N ASP A 88 -9.49 -12.03 26.07
CA ASP A 88 -8.07 -12.36 26.22
C ASP A 88 -7.13 -11.19 25.87
N THR A 89 -7.68 -10.06 25.38
CA THR A 89 -6.89 -8.87 25.05
C THR A 89 -6.49 -8.13 26.32
N VAL A 90 -5.19 -7.85 26.48
CA VAL A 90 -4.67 -7.17 27.66
C VAL A 90 -3.71 -6.05 27.30
N ALA A 91 -3.64 -5.03 28.15
CA ALA A 91 -2.68 -3.94 28.01
C ALA A 91 -1.28 -4.40 28.45
N ASP A 92 -0.25 -4.02 27.69
CA ASP A 92 1.15 -4.31 27.98
C ASP A 92 2.07 -3.21 27.41
N LYS A 93 3.38 -3.34 27.61
CA LYS A 93 4.40 -2.46 27.05
C LYS A 93 4.78 -2.87 25.62
N PHE A 94 4.90 -1.88 24.74
CA PHE A 94 5.52 -2.04 23.42
C PHE A 94 6.85 -1.26 23.39
N TYR A 95 7.94 -1.90 22.99
CA TYR A 95 9.26 -1.28 22.92
C TYR A 95 9.49 -0.71 21.52
N HIS A 96 9.83 0.58 21.47
CA HIS A 96 10.20 1.27 20.25
C HIS A 96 11.66 0.99 19.87
N ILE A 97 11.99 1.27 18.61
CA ILE A 97 13.34 1.08 18.06
C ILE A 97 14.39 1.97 18.72
N ASP A 98 13.98 3.12 19.26
CA ASP A 98 14.84 4.05 20.00
C ASP A 98 15.08 3.62 21.45
N GLY A 99 14.57 2.45 21.86
CA GLY A 99 14.68 1.90 23.21
C GLY A 99 13.63 2.42 24.19
N SER A 100 12.82 3.42 23.81
CA SER A 100 11.69 3.86 24.62
C SER A 100 10.57 2.81 24.65
N ALA A 101 9.60 2.95 25.56
CA ALA A 101 8.49 2.02 25.66
C ALA A 101 7.15 2.75 25.80
N ALA A 102 6.19 2.42 24.93
CA ALA A 102 4.80 2.80 25.10
C ALA A 102 4.12 1.83 26.08
N ALA A 103 3.57 2.36 27.17
CA ALA A 103 2.72 1.59 28.08
C ALA A 103 1.26 1.58 27.58
N GLY A 104 0.49 0.56 27.96
CA GLY A 104 -0.95 0.52 27.69
C GLY A 104 -1.33 0.08 26.28
N VAL A 105 -0.42 -0.53 25.52
CA VAL A 105 -0.72 -1.06 24.19
C VAL A 105 -1.53 -2.34 24.34
N TRP A 106 -2.67 -2.44 23.65
CA TRP A 106 -3.52 -3.62 23.69
C TRP A 106 -2.93 -4.75 22.85
N PHE A 107 -2.59 -5.87 23.49
CA PHE A 107 -2.14 -7.09 22.83
C PHE A 107 -3.24 -8.14 22.82
N MET A 108 -3.60 -8.60 21.62
CA MET A 108 -4.42 -9.78 21.42
C MET A 108 -3.60 -11.02 21.78
N ARG A 109 -4.24 -12.00 22.42
CA ARG A 109 -3.61 -13.26 22.85
C ARG A 109 -4.34 -14.47 22.28
N SER A 110 -3.62 -15.57 22.14
CA SER A 110 -4.21 -16.85 21.73
C SER A 110 -3.49 -18.01 22.40
N ARG A 111 -4.26 -19.03 22.80
CA ARG A 111 -3.74 -20.31 23.30
C ARG A 111 -3.82 -21.42 22.25
N SER A 112 -4.36 -21.12 21.07
CA SER A 112 -4.49 -22.07 19.96
C SER A 112 -3.19 -22.16 19.17
N SER A 113 -2.95 -23.29 18.49
CA SER A 113 -1.83 -23.42 17.56
C SER A 113 -1.90 -22.38 16.43
N GLN A 114 -0.76 -21.76 16.13
CA GLN A 114 -0.63 -20.69 15.13
C GLN A 114 0.32 -21.07 14.01
N PHE A 115 0.18 -20.45 12.83
CA PHE A 115 1.17 -20.61 11.76
C PHE A 115 2.41 -19.79 12.10
N VAL A 116 3.40 -20.43 12.70
CA VAL A 116 4.66 -19.80 13.11
C VAL A 116 5.83 -20.64 12.59
N SER A 117 6.81 -19.96 12.01
CA SER A 117 8.13 -20.53 11.70
C SER A 117 9.18 -19.75 12.47
N VAL A 118 10.21 -20.46 12.94
CA VAL A 118 11.32 -19.89 13.71
C VAL A 118 12.59 -20.12 12.91
N HIS A 119 13.37 -19.07 12.75
CA HIS A 119 14.64 -19.03 12.04
C HIS A 119 15.67 -18.36 12.94
N ASP A 120 16.94 -18.46 12.56
CA ASP A 120 18.01 -17.75 13.26
C ASP A 120 17.77 -16.23 13.20
N GLY A 121 17.55 -15.61 14.37
CA GLY A 121 17.31 -14.18 14.54
C GLY A 121 15.93 -13.67 14.11
N LEU A 122 14.98 -14.55 13.75
CA LEU A 122 13.68 -14.16 13.16
C LEU A 122 12.57 -15.17 13.42
N LYS A 123 11.40 -14.68 13.79
CA LYS A 123 10.14 -15.43 13.81
C LYS A 123 9.19 -14.89 12.74
N VAL A 124 8.46 -15.77 12.05
CA VAL A 124 7.45 -15.38 11.07
C VAL A 124 6.11 -15.95 11.46
N LEU A 125 5.12 -15.08 11.61
CA LEU A 125 3.72 -15.43 11.88
C LEU A 125 2.89 -15.22 10.61
N LYS A 126 1.97 -16.14 10.31
CA LYS A 126 0.93 -15.99 9.28
C LYS A 126 -0.45 -15.95 9.92
N LEU A 127 -1.21 -14.91 9.63
CA LEU A 127 -2.59 -14.71 10.07
C LEU A 127 -3.51 -14.68 8.86
N PRO A 128 -4.21 -15.78 8.56
CA PRO A 128 -5.10 -15.80 7.42
C PRO A 128 -6.37 -14.98 7.65
N TYR A 129 -6.85 -14.34 6.58
CA TYR A 129 -8.15 -13.71 6.56
C TYR A 129 -9.23 -14.68 6.09
N LYS A 130 -10.46 -14.51 6.58
CA LYS A 130 -11.63 -15.23 6.11
C LYS A 130 -11.83 -14.93 4.61
N SER A 131 -11.88 -15.99 3.80
CA SER A 131 -12.18 -15.84 2.37
C SER A 131 -13.65 -15.45 2.17
N PRO A 132 -13.96 -14.41 1.37
CA PRO A 132 -15.33 -13.91 1.19
C PRO A 132 -16.14 -14.66 0.12
N LEU A 133 -15.55 -15.58 -0.66
CA LEU A 133 -16.30 -16.24 -1.73
C LEU A 133 -17.17 -17.40 -1.24
N PRO A 134 -18.46 -17.47 -1.66
CA PRO A 134 -19.25 -18.69 -1.61
C PRO A 134 -18.63 -19.80 -2.48
N ARG A 135 -18.71 -21.03 -1.98
CA ARG A 135 -18.36 -22.29 -2.68
C ARG A 135 -19.20 -22.47 -3.94
N GLN A 136 -18.75 -21.97 -5.08
CA GLN A 136 -19.22 -22.48 -6.36
C GLN A 136 -18.04 -22.58 -7.33
N GLN A 137 -17.84 -23.81 -7.82
CA GLN A 137 -17.04 -24.20 -8.99
C GLN A 137 -15.51 -24.27 -8.85
N TYR A 138 -14.97 -24.67 -7.70
CA TYR A 138 -13.61 -25.25 -7.67
C TYR A 138 -13.59 -26.53 -6.85
N THR A 139 -12.77 -27.49 -7.28
CA THR A 139 -12.64 -28.83 -6.70
C THR A 139 -12.18 -28.77 -5.24
N ALA A 140 -12.66 -29.70 -4.42
CA ALA A 140 -12.51 -29.77 -2.95
C ALA A 140 -11.07 -29.64 -2.37
N ALA A 141 -10.03 -29.64 -3.20
CA ALA A 141 -8.63 -29.45 -2.79
C ALA A 141 -8.19 -27.98 -2.72
N ASP A 142 -8.82 -27.07 -3.45
CA ASP A 142 -8.44 -25.64 -3.52
C ASP A 142 -9.22 -24.75 -2.52
N ASP A 143 -10.26 -25.33 -1.91
CA ASP A 143 -11.28 -24.68 -1.07
C ASP A 143 -10.82 -24.34 0.37
N GLN A 144 -9.57 -24.68 0.74
CA GLN A 144 -9.07 -24.48 2.10
C GLN A 144 -7.93 -23.45 2.20
N VAL A 145 -7.51 -22.84 1.09
CA VAL A 145 -6.41 -21.87 1.12
C VAL A 145 -6.97 -20.45 1.25
N PRO A 146 -6.76 -19.77 2.39
CA PRO A 146 -7.17 -18.38 2.54
C PRO A 146 -6.44 -17.51 1.50
N ARG A 147 -7.23 -16.76 0.71
CA ARG A 147 -6.71 -15.91 -0.39
C ARG A 147 -5.73 -14.85 0.08
N TYR A 148 -5.95 -14.32 1.28
CA TYR A 148 -5.12 -13.28 1.86
C TYR A 148 -4.67 -13.70 3.25
N SER A 149 -3.43 -13.39 3.59
CA SER A 149 -2.87 -13.56 4.93
C SER A 149 -1.99 -12.37 5.25
N MET A 150 -2.01 -11.93 6.50
CA MET A 150 -1.01 -11.02 7.03
C MET A 150 0.20 -11.85 7.48
N TYR A 151 1.40 -11.42 7.11
CA TYR A 151 2.65 -11.96 7.63
C TYR A 151 3.28 -10.94 8.57
N VAL A 152 3.69 -11.40 9.76
CA VAL A 152 4.41 -10.59 10.74
C VAL A 152 5.81 -11.17 10.88
N PHE A 153 6.81 -10.37 10.53
CA PHE A 153 8.22 -10.72 10.65
C PHE A 153 8.76 -10.05 11.91
N LEU A 154 9.11 -10.85 12.90
CA LEU A 154 9.54 -10.40 14.23
C LEU A 154 11.01 -10.79 14.44
N PRO A 155 11.96 -9.85 14.34
CA PRO A 155 13.35 -10.08 14.74
C PRO A 155 13.43 -10.48 16.22
N ASP A 156 14.42 -11.28 16.57
CA ASP A 156 14.67 -11.62 17.98
C ASP A 156 15.21 -10.42 18.79
N ALA A 157 16.01 -9.56 18.16
CA ALA A 157 16.48 -8.30 18.74
C ALA A 157 15.40 -7.20 18.66
N ARG A 158 15.24 -6.40 19.72
CA ARG A 158 14.23 -5.34 19.80
C ARG A 158 14.44 -4.23 18.76
N ASP A 159 15.69 -3.94 18.46
CA ASP A 159 16.17 -2.98 17.48
C ASP A 159 16.54 -3.65 16.14
N GLY A 160 16.23 -4.94 15.95
CA GLY A 160 16.67 -5.71 14.78
C GLY A 160 15.90 -5.46 13.48
N LEU A 161 14.94 -4.54 13.46
CA LEU A 161 14.12 -4.25 12.28
C LEU A 161 14.93 -3.68 11.09
N PRO A 162 15.87 -2.72 11.26
CA PRO A 162 16.69 -2.21 10.16
C PRO A 162 17.55 -3.30 9.52
N ASP A 163 18.20 -4.14 10.33
CA ASP A 163 19.00 -5.26 9.84
C ASP A 163 18.15 -6.28 9.10
N LEU A 164 16.94 -6.55 9.60
CA LEU A 164 15.99 -7.39 8.88
C LEU A 164 15.67 -6.79 7.51
N VAL A 165 15.31 -5.50 7.43
CA VAL A 165 14.99 -4.81 6.18
C VAL A 165 16.18 -4.86 5.21
N ALA A 166 17.40 -4.59 5.67
CA ALA A 166 18.61 -4.68 4.84
C ALA A 166 18.84 -6.09 4.28
N ARG A 167 18.56 -7.15 5.06
CA ARG A 167 18.62 -8.54 4.57
C ARG A 167 17.52 -8.83 3.55
N MET A 168 16.29 -8.36 3.77
CA MET A 168 15.20 -8.55 2.81
C MET A 168 15.52 -7.96 1.44
N THR A 169 16.12 -6.76 1.41
CA THR A 169 16.40 -6.03 0.18
C THR A 169 17.62 -6.57 -0.56
N SER A 170 18.60 -7.12 0.17
CA SER A 170 19.81 -7.69 -0.43
C SER A 170 19.68 -9.16 -0.84
N MET A 171 18.65 -9.89 -0.37
CA MET A 171 18.48 -11.31 -0.64
C MET A 171 17.20 -11.60 -1.47
N PRO A 172 17.33 -11.85 -2.79
CA PRO A 172 16.20 -12.25 -3.62
C PRO A 172 15.47 -13.48 -3.06
N GLY A 173 14.17 -13.36 -2.88
CA GLY A 173 13.35 -14.46 -2.36
C GLY A 173 13.55 -14.75 -0.86
N PHE A 174 14.10 -13.81 -0.08
CA PHE A 174 14.32 -13.92 1.38
C PHE A 174 13.18 -14.62 2.14
N TRP A 175 11.93 -14.36 1.72
CA TRP A 175 10.73 -14.88 2.36
C TRP A 175 10.35 -16.30 1.96
N ARG A 176 10.72 -16.76 0.75
CA ARG A 176 10.12 -17.95 0.11
C ARG A 176 10.21 -19.21 0.96
N HIS A 177 11.31 -19.38 1.68
CA HIS A 177 11.56 -20.54 2.54
C HIS A 177 11.26 -20.28 4.02
N ARG A 178 10.73 -19.10 4.35
CA ARG A 178 10.47 -18.68 5.74
C ARG A 178 9.00 -18.57 6.09
N LEU A 179 8.10 -18.62 5.10
CA LEU A 179 6.66 -18.54 5.37
C LEU A 179 6.16 -19.82 6.05
N PRO A 180 5.40 -19.73 7.15
CA PRO A 180 4.88 -20.92 7.83
C PRO A 180 3.71 -21.55 7.07
N GLU A 181 3.79 -22.87 6.89
CA GLU A 181 2.77 -23.67 6.20
C GLU A 181 1.91 -24.51 7.16
N THR A 182 2.41 -24.80 8.36
CA THR A 182 1.72 -25.60 9.37
C THR A 182 1.47 -24.83 10.65
N ARG A 183 0.40 -25.19 11.37
CA ARG A 183 0.14 -24.66 12.71
C ARG A 183 0.97 -25.42 13.74
N VAL A 184 1.59 -24.70 14.67
CA VAL A 184 2.36 -25.26 15.78
C VAL A 184 1.79 -24.76 17.11
N PRO A 185 1.83 -25.56 18.19
CA PRO A 185 1.53 -25.06 19.53
C PRO A 185 2.41 -23.84 19.85
N VAL A 186 1.81 -22.84 20.51
CA VAL A 186 2.51 -21.64 20.96
C VAL A 186 2.40 -21.53 22.47
N GLY A 187 3.46 -21.04 23.11
CA GLY A 187 3.43 -20.68 24.52
C GLY A 187 2.79 -19.31 24.71
N GLU A 188 3.59 -18.31 25.03
CA GLU A 188 3.11 -16.94 25.11
C GLU A 188 2.96 -16.32 23.71
N PHE A 189 1.71 -16.09 23.28
CA PHE A 189 1.40 -15.42 22.03
C PHE A 189 0.78 -14.05 22.30
N ARG A 190 1.41 -12.99 21.79
CA ARG A 190 0.97 -11.60 21.92
C ARG A 190 1.11 -10.88 20.59
N LEU A 191 0.04 -10.27 20.10
CA LEU A 191 0.05 -9.44 18.90
C LEU A 191 -0.61 -8.09 19.18
N PRO A 192 0.08 -6.95 19.02
CA PRO A 192 -0.52 -5.64 19.30
C PRO A 192 -1.66 -5.35 18.33
N LYS A 193 -2.74 -4.74 18.83
CA LYS A 193 -3.76 -4.12 17.98
C LYS A 193 -3.20 -2.81 17.45
N PHE A 194 -3.27 -2.62 16.14
CA PHE A 194 -2.86 -1.38 15.51
C PHE A 194 -3.76 -1.05 14.32
N LYS A 195 -3.79 0.24 13.98
CA LYS A 195 -4.36 0.77 12.74
C LYS A 195 -3.23 1.58 12.10
N LEU A 196 -2.94 1.29 10.83
CA LEU A 196 -1.93 2.01 10.06
C LEU A 196 -2.61 2.77 8.93
N SER A 197 -2.15 3.99 8.72
CA SER A 197 -2.45 4.82 7.56
C SER A 197 -1.15 5.44 7.10
N PHE A 198 -0.91 5.39 5.80
CA PHE A 198 0.23 6.04 5.17
C PHE A 198 -0.31 6.81 3.98
N SER A 199 0.19 8.02 3.79
CA SER A 199 0.02 8.78 2.57
C SER A 199 1.33 9.46 2.22
N GLY A 200 1.65 9.52 0.93
CA GLY A 200 2.85 10.24 0.50
C GLY A 200 3.09 10.22 -1.00
N SER A 201 4.01 11.07 -1.42
CA SER A 201 4.56 11.07 -2.78
C SER A 201 5.53 9.90 -2.95
N LEU A 202 5.26 9.05 -3.94
CA LEU A 202 6.17 8.02 -4.43
C LEU A 202 7.18 8.57 -5.45
N ARG A 203 7.02 9.82 -5.91
CA ARG A 203 7.85 10.40 -6.97
C ARG A 203 9.33 10.29 -6.64
N ARG A 204 9.75 10.70 -5.44
CA ARG A 204 11.17 10.65 -5.01
C ARG A 204 11.67 9.22 -4.87
N VAL A 205 10.85 8.31 -4.33
CA VAL A 205 11.21 6.90 -4.18
C VAL A 205 11.46 6.26 -5.54
N LEU A 206 10.56 6.48 -6.50
CA LEU A 206 10.67 5.92 -7.85
C LEU A 206 11.82 6.56 -8.65
N ARG A 207 11.95 7.90 -8.62
CA ARG A 207 12.97 8.63 -9.37
C ARG A 207 14.38 8.43 -8.83
N ASP A 208 14.56 8.68 -7.54
CA ASP A 208 15.88 8.76 -6.91
C ASP A 208 16.30 7.40 -6.32
N GLY A 209 15.34 6.65 -5.76
CA GLY A 209 15.59 5.36 -5.12
C GLY A 209 15.60 4.18 -6.09
N MET A 210 14.69 4.17 -7.08
CA MET A 210 14.54 3.05 -8.03
C MET A 210 15.03 3.34 -9.45
N GLY A 211 15.40 4.60 -9.74
CA GLY A 211 15.96 4.99 -11.04
C GLY A 211 14.94 5.16 -12.17
N ILE A 212 13.63 5.17 -11.87
CA ILE A 212 12.58 5.44 -12.85
C ILE A 212 12.55 6.96 -13.10
N ARG A 213 13.45 7.45 -13.95
CA ARG A 213 13.66 8.89 -14.16
C ARG A 213 12.89 9.44 -15.35
N ALA A 214 12.94 8.75 -16.50
CA ALA A 214 12.41 9.27 -17.75
C ALA A 214 10.96 9.76 -17.65
N ALA A 215 10.05 8.94 -17.09
CA ALA A 215 8.64 9.30 -16.96
C ALA A 215 8.34 10.42 -15.92
N LEU A 216 9.31 10.76 -15.06
CA LEU A 216 9.17 11.72 -13.95
C LEU A 216 9.95 13.02 -14.16
N ASP A 217 10.58 13.15 -15.33
CA ASP A 217 11.40 14.28 -15.74
C ASP A 217 10.77 14.96 -16.95
N ALA A 218 10.57 16.27 -16.84
CA ALA A 218 9.93 17.09 -17.85
C ALA A 218 10.60 16.99 -19.23
N TRP A 219 11.92 16.81 -19.29
CA TRP A 219 12.65 16.87 -20.56
C TRP A 219 13.00 15.49 -21.13
N GLN A 220 12.75 14.43 -20.37
CA GLN A 220 13.01 13.05 -20.78
C GLN A 220 11.73 12.22 -20.97
N ALA A 221 10.59 12.68 -20.45
CA ALA A 221 9.35 11.95 -20.55
C ALA A 221 8.86 11.92 -22.00
N ASP A 222 8.77 10.71 -22.55
CA ASP A 222 8.02 10.44 -23.78
C ASP A 222 6.72 9.74 -23.41
N LEU A 223 5.65 10.53 -23.35
CA LEU A 223 4.28 10.07 -23.11
C LEU A 223 3.39 10.35 -24.34
N SER A 224 3.98 10.32 -25.54
CA SER A 224 3.28 10.58 -26.82
C SER A 224 2.13 9.62 -27.11
N ASP A 225 2.24 8.36 -26.67
CA ASP A 225 1.15 7.37 -26.76
C ASP A 225 0.03 7.59 -25.73
N MET A 226 0.19 8.54 -24.80
CA MET A 226 -0.81 8.87 -23.79
C MET A 226 -1.66 10.08 -24.18
N ALA A 227 -1.05 11.14 -24.70
CA ALA A 227 -1.73 12.39 -24.99
C ALA A 227 -1.11 13.13 -26.18
N ILE A 228 -1.93 14.00 -26.79
CA ILE A 228 -1.49 14.95 -27.81
C ILE A 228 -1.10 16.25 -27.11
N ASP A 229 0.11 16.76 -27.39
CA ASP A 229 0.51 18.11 -27.00
C ASP A 229 -0.22 19.12 -27.88
N ASN A 230 -1.01 19.99 -27.27
CA ASN A 230 -1.79 21.03 -27.96
C ASN A 230 -0.98 22.33 -28.10
N ASP A 231 0.31 22.23 -28.45
CA ASP A 231 1.25 23.35 -28.49
C ASP A 231 1.28 24.16 -27.18
N SER A 232 1.05 23.48 -26.05
CA SER A 232 0.98 24.13 -24.74
C SER A 232 2.35 24.59 -24.23
N GLY A 233 3.43 24.20 -24.94
CA GLY A 233 4.81 24.52 -24.63
C GLY A 233 5.37 23.80 -23.41
N MET A 234 4.58 22.94 -22.77
CA MET A 234 4.94 22.25 -21.54
C MET A 234 4.88 20.73 -21.73
N PRO A 235 5.97 20.02 -21.37
CA PRO A 235 6.04 18.58 -21.55
C PRO A 235 5.08 17.86 -20.60
N LEU A 236 4.50 16.76 -21.09
CA LEU A 236 3.70 15.86 -20.29
C LEU A 236 4.59 14.84 -19.59
N PHE A 237 4.62 14.86 -18.27
CA PHE A 237 5.37 13.93 -17.44
C PHE A 237 4.60 13.66 -16.15
N ALA A 238 4.85 12.52 -15.51
CA ALA A 238 4.24 12.22 -14.21
C ALA A 238 4.86 13.11 -13.12
N TYR A 239 4.23 14.26 -12.88
CA TYR A 239 4.67 15.23 -11.88
C TYR A 239 4.51 14.69 -10.46
N GLU A 240 3.38 14.06 -10.16
CA GLU A 240 3.12 13.48 -8.84
C GLU A 240 2.55 12.06 -8.95
N ILE A 241 3.01 11.19 -8.06
CA ILE A 241 2.49 9.84 -7.86
C ILE A 241 2.16 9.72 -6.37
N CYS A 242 0.90 9.87 -6.02
CA CYS A 242 0.47 9.82 -4.63
C CYS A 242 -0.16 8.45 -4.30
N HIS A 243 0.22 7.93 -3.13
CA HIS A 243 -0.26 6.67 -2.58
C HIS A 243 -0.74 6.84 -1.15
#